data_AF-A0A4Y2RCP1-F1
#
_entry.id   AF-A0A4Y2RCP1-F1
#
_cell.length_a   1.000
_cell.length_b   1.000
_cell.length_c   1.000
_cell.angle_alpha   90.00
_cell.angle_beta   90.00
_cell.angle_gamma   90.00
#
_symmetry.space_group_name_H-M   'P 1'
#
loop_
_entity.id
_entity.type
_entity.pdbx_description
1 polymer ?
#
loop_
_entity_poly.entity_id
_entity_poly.type
_entity_poly.pdbx_seq_one_letter_code
_entity_poly.pdbx_strand_id
1 'polypeptide(L)'
;MSGNEKLKPLVIGKSKKLRCFKNVKSLPVEYEANSNAWITTMIWERHIRKLDSQFSYQKIHVAIIVDNCTAHNQPENLKAIKIVFLFASNVTALLQLLDQGIIRDFKRKYKKMLVKD
;
A
#
# COMPACT_ATOMS: atom_id res chain seq x y z
N MET A 1 20.74 -1.80 6.89
CA MET A 1 19.71 -1.60 5.84
C MET A 1 19.67 -0.12 5.49
N SER A 2 19.91 0.27 4.24
CA SER A 2 19.97 1.69 3.82
C SER A 2 18.59 2.37 3.73
N GLY A 3 17.49 1.60 3.71
CA GLY A 3 16.13 2.14 3.63
C GLY A 3 15.79 2.79 2.28
N ASN A 4 16.57 2.50 1.23
CA ASN A 4 16.42 3.08 -0.09
C ASN A 4 15.39 2.35 -0.97
N GLU A 5 14.97 1.15 -0.59
CA GLU A 5 13.99 0.32 -1.32
C GLU A 5 12.55 0.65 -0.90
N LYS A 6 12.18 1.93 -0.93
CA LYS A 6 10.81 2.37 -0.57
C LYS A 6 9.94 2.42 -1.82
N LEU A 7 8.87 1.64 -1.82
CA LEU A 7 7.83 1.75 -2.84
C LEU A 7 7.05 3.06 -2.69
N LYS A 8 6.55 3.55 -3.82
CA LYS A 8 5.64 4.70 -3.85
C LYS A 8 4.33 4.31 -3.15
N PRO A 9 3.87 5.04 -2.11
CA PRO A 9 2.64 4.68 -1.41
C PRO A 9 1.42 4.78 -2.32
N LEU A 10 0.49 3.83 -2.19
CA LEU A 10 -0.85 3.92 -2.77
C LEU A 10 -1.80 4.61 -1.79
N VAL A 11 -2.45 5.68 -2.24
CA VAL A 11 -3.45 6.43 -1.48
C VAL A 11 -4.80 6.30 -2.17
N ILE A 12 -5.82 5.93 -1.40
CA ILE A 12 -7.18 5.78 -1.92
C ILE A 12 -8.05 6.87 -1.30
N GLY A 13 -8.64 7.72 -2.14
CA GLY A 13 -9.54 8.78 -1.71
C GLY A 13 -10.96 8.62 -2.26
N LYS A 14 -11.88 9.45 -1.79
CA LYS A 14 -13.29 9.41 -2.22
C LYS A 14 -13.50 9.92 -3.65
N SER A 15 -12.85 11.03 -3.98
CA SER A 15 -13.05 11.73 -5.26
C SER A 15 -11.93 11.43 -6.24
N LYS A 16 -12.27 11.17 -7.50
CA LYS A 16 -11.29 11.05 -8.59
C LYS A 16 -10.52 12.36 -8.84
N LYS A 17 -11.17 13.51 -8.61
CA LYS A 17 -10.57 14.84 -8.77
C LYS A 17 -10.72 15.62 -7.47
N LEU A 18 -9.66 15.68 -6.68
CA LEU A 18 -9.62 16.46 -5.45
C LEU A 18 -9.41 17.94 -5.77
N ARG A 19 -10.25 18.82 -5.20
CA ARG A 19 -10.12 20.28 -5.38
C ARG A 19 -8.75 20.79 -4.89
N CYS A 20 -8.21 20.20 -3.83
CA CYS A 20 -6.87 20.54 -3.31
C CYS A 20 -5.73 20.12 -4.25
N PHE A 21 -5.98 19.27 -5.25
CA PHE A 21 -5.00 18.89 -6.28
C PHE A 21 -5.18 19.67 -7.58
N LYS A 22 -6.00 20.73 -7.59
CA LYS A 22 -6.10 21.63 -8.74
C LYS A 22 -4.71 22.20 -9.05
N ASN A 23 -4.27 22.05 -10.30
CA ASN A 23 -2.95 22.46 -10.81
C ASN A 23 -1.74 21.65 -10.27
N VAL A 24 -1.97 20.54 -9.56
CA VAL A 24 -0.88 19.64 -9.17
C VAL A 24 -0.54 18.73 -10.36
N LYS A 25 0.67 18.89 -10.92
CA LYS A 25 1.13 18.15 -12.10
C LYS A 25 1.58 16.72 -11.79
N SER A 26 2.13 16.50 -10.60
CA SER A 26 2.61 15.19 -10.15
C SER A 26 2.41 15.04 -8.65
N LEU A 27 2.08 13.82 -8.22
CA LEU A 27 1.95 13.47 -6.82
C LEU A 27 3.11 12.55 -6.40
N PRO A 28 3.64 12.69 -5.18
CA PRO A 28 4.64 11.77 -4.64
C PRO A 28 4.03 10.40 -4.26
N VAL A 29 2.72 10.23 -4.41
CA VAL A 29 1.98 8.99 -4.18
C VAL A 29 1.30 8.49 -5.46
N GLU A 30 0.91 7.23 -5.48
CA GLU A 30 -0.08 6.73 -6.42
C GLU A 30 -1.46 7.02 -5.84
N TYR A 31 -2.38 7.54 -6.66
CA TYR A 31 -3.71 7.91 -6.20
C TYR A 31 -4.78 7.16 -6.97
N GLU A 32 -5.64 6.46 -6.25
CA GLU A 32 -6.84 5.81 -6.76
C GLU A 32 -8.07 6.38 -6.06
N ALA A 33 -9.23 6.31 -6.71
CA ALA A 33 -10.46 6.82 -6.14
C ALA A 33 -11.53 5.74 -6.04
N ASN A 34 -12.15 5.66 -4.88
CA ASN A 34 -13.29 4.80 -4.58
C ASN A 34 -14.24 5.56 -3.65
N SER A 35 -15.56 5.49 -3.85
CA SER A 35 -16.55 6.29 -3.10
C SER A 35 -16.41 6.18 -1.58
N ASN A 36 -15.99 5.02 -1.10
CA ASN A 36 -15.86 4.69 0.32
C ASN A 36 -14.44 4.94 0.85
N ALA A 37 -13.51 5.36 -0.03
CA ALA A 37 -12.08 5.49 0.24
C ALA A 37 -11.41 4.20 0.76
N TRP A 38 -11.97 3.04 0.41
CA TRP A 38 -11.44 1.73 0.78
C TRP A 38 -10.79 1.06 -0.42
N ILE A 39 -9.84 0.15 -0.14
CA ILE A 39 -9.28 -0.72 -1.16
C ILE A 39 -10.34 -1.70 -1.65
N THR A 40 -10.32 -1.96 -2.96
CA THR A 40 -11.18 -2.95 -3.62
C THR A 40 -10.29 -3.98 -4.28
N THR A 41 -10.81 -5.17 -4.55
CA THR A 41 -10.09 -6.23 -5.26
C THR A 41 -9.50 -5.74 -6.58
N MET A 42 -10.26 -4.93 -7.33
CA MET A 42 -9.79 -4.34 -8.58
C MET A 42 -8.60 -3.37 -8.39
N ILE A 43 -8.65 -2.51 -7.36
CA ILE A 43 -7.56 -1.57 -7.07
C ILE A 43 -6.31 -2.34 -6.61
N TRP A 44 -6.51 -3.32 -5.72
CA TRP A 44 -5.47 -4.20 -5.22
C TRP A 44 -4.77 -4.95 -6.36
N GLU A 45 -5.52 -5.63 -7.22
CA GLU A 45 -4.95 -6.41 -8.32
C GLU A 45 -4.16 -5.52 -9.29
N ARG A 46 -4.70 -4.35 -9.66
CA ARG A 46 -3.99 -3.39 -10.53
C ARG A 46 -2.67 -2.96 -9.91
N HIS A 47 -2.67 -2.68 -8.60
CA HIS A 47 -1.47 -2.27 -7.88
C HIS A 47 -0.43 -3.40 -7.83
N ILE A 48 -0.85 -4.63 -7.50
CA ILE A 48 0.04 -5.80 -7.45
C ILE A 48 0.63 -6.13 -8.83
N ARG A 49 -0.16 -6.13 -9.90
CA ARG A 49 0.36 -6.41 -11.26
C ARG A 49 1.37 -5.37 -11.72
N LYS A 50 1.17 -4.11 -11.33
CA LYS A 50 2.13 -3.04 -11.61
C LYS A 50 3.45 -3.28 -10.88
N LEU A 51 3.41 -3.60 -9.58
CA LEU A 51 4.59 -3.93 -8.80
C LEU A 51 5.28 -5.19 -9.32
N ASP A 52 4.52 -6.23 -9.68
CA ASP A 52 5.05 -7.48 -10.22
C ASP A 52 5.85 -7.24 -11.51
N SER A 53 5.32 -6.39 -12.39
CA SER A 53 6.00 -5.99 -13.61
C SER A 53 7.30 -5.23 -13.33
N GLN A 54 7.29 -4.33 -12.33
CA GLN A 54 8.49 -3.58 -11.92
C GLN A 54 9.56 -4.51 -11.35
N PHE A 55 9.19 -5.40 -10.42
CA PHE A 55 10.14 -6.33 -9.80
C PHE A 55 10.63 -7.38 -10.80
N SER A 56 9.77 -7.84 -11.70
CA SER A 56 10.16 -8.76 -12.78
C SER A 56 11.19 -8.12 -13.72
N TYR A 57 11.00 -6.84 -14.08
CA TYR A 57 12.00 -6.09 -14.86
C TYR A 57 13.33 -5.95 -14.12
N GLN A 58 13.27 -5.70 -12.80
CA GLN A 58 14.45 -5.61 -11.94
C GLN A 58 15.06 -6.98 -11.60
N LYS A 59 14.42 -8.09 -12.01
CA LYS A 59 14.80 -9.47 -11.66
C LYS A 59 14.87 -9.71 -10.15
N ILE A 60 13.96 -9.08 -9.40
CA ILE A 60 13.83 -9.24 -7.94
C ILE A 60 12.59 -10.08 -7.64
N HIS A 61 12.71 -11.01 -6.70
CA HIS A 61 11.57 -11.75 -6.18
C HIS A 61 11.20 -11.24 -4.78
N VAL A 62 9.92 -10.96 -4.56
CA VAL A 62 9.42 -10.31 -3.34
C VAL A 62 8.26 -11.10 -2.75
N ALA A 63 8.27 -11.27 -1.43
CA ALA A 63 7.12 -11.73 -0.67
C ALA A 63 6.37 -10.52 -0.08
N ILE A 64 5.08 -10.37 -0.39
CA ILE A 64 4.23 -9.34 0.21
C ILE A 64 3.35 -10.00 1.26
N ILE A 65 3.50 -9.57 2.51
CA ILE A 65 2.71 -10.07 3.64
C ILE A 65 1.49 -9.17 3.82
N VAL A 66 0.29 -9.76 3.82
CA VAL A 66 -0.99 -9.04 3.96
C VAL A 66 -1.87 -9.67 5.02
N ASP A 67 -2.75 -8.85 5.59
CA ASP A 67 -3.85 -9.31 6.43
C ASP A 67 -4.95 -10.00 5.60
N ASN A 68 -5.83 -10.73 6.28
CA ASN A 68 -6.97 -11.41 5.67
C ASN A 68 -8.11 -10.42 5.36
N CYS A 69 -7.86 -9.47 4.46
CA CYS A 69 -8.86 -8.54 3.94
C CYS A 69 -9.54 -9.13 2.70
N THR A 70 -10.86 -8.97 2.58
CA THR A 70 -11.64 -9.46 1.41
C THR A 70 -11.19 -8.86 0.08
N ALA A 71 -10.58 -7.68 0.10
CA ALA A 71 -10.03 -7.04 -1.11
C ALA A 71 -8.71 -7.67 -1.57
N HIS A 72 -7.95 -8.32 -0.69
CA HIS A 72 -6.65 -8.91 -1.03
C HIS A 72 -6.88 -10.27 -1.70
N ASN A 73 -7.01 -10.28 -3.02
CA ASN A 73 -7.00 -11.54 -3.78
C ASN A 73 -5.56 -11.98 -4.11
N GLN A 74 -5.43 -13.19 -4.63
CA GLN A 74 -4.21 -13.69 -5.27
C GLN A 74 -4.39 -13.58 -6.79
N PRO A 75 -3.84 -12.54 -7.46
CA PRO A 75 -3.87 -12.49 -8.92
C PRO A 75 -3.12 -13.69 -9.51
N GLU A 76 -3.67 -14.24 -10.59
CA GLU A 76 -2.99 -15.30 -11.35
C GLU A 76 -1.81 -14.75 -12.16
N ASN A 77 -0.84 -15.63 -12.42
CA ASN A 77 0.30 -15.39 -13.32
C ASN A 77 1.26 -14.26 -12.87
N LEU A 78 1.43 -14.05 -11.57
CA LEU A 78 2.50 -13.21 -11.03
C LEU A 78 3.87 -13.88 -11.24
N LYS A 79 4.87 -13.10 -11.66
CA LYS A 79 6.21 -13.60 -12.01
C LYS A 79 7.26 -13.39 -10.92
N ALA A 80 7.13 -12.30 -10.19
CA ALA A 80 8.11 -11.81 -9.23
C ALA A 80 7.55 -11.74 -7.80
N ILE A 81 6.24 -11.56 -7.64
CA ILE A 81 5.59 -11.39 -6.35
C ILE A 81 4.93 -12.69 -5.89
N LYS A 82 5.19 -13.05 -4.63
CA LYS A 82 4.40 -14.02 -3.87
C LYS A 82 3.63 -13.29 -2.77
N ILE A 83 2.31 -13.42 -2.74
CA ILE A 83 1.50 -12.86 -1.64
C ILE A 83 1.40 -13.91 -0.55
N VAL A 84 1.59 -13.48 0.69
CA VAL A 84 1.50 -14.31 1.90
C VAL A 84 0.42 -13.73 2.79
N PHE A 85 -0.66 -14.49 2.97
CA PHE A 85 -1.78 -14.09 3.81
C PHE A 85 -1.50 -14.46 5.27
N LEU A 86 -1.78 -13.53 6.19
CA LEU A 86 -1.77 -13.80 7.62
C LEU A 86 -3.11 -14.46 8.00
N PHE A 87 -3.07 -15.77 8.24
CA PHE A 87 -4.27 -16.59 8.44
C PHE A 87 -4.84 -16.56 9.86
N ALA A 88 -4.13 -16.01 10.84
CA ALA A 88 -4.57 -16.02 12.23
C ALA A 88 -5.27 -14.71 12.60
N SER A 89 -6.60 -14.69 12.52
CA SER A 89 -7.47 -13.56 12.91
C SER A 89 -7.21 -13.05 14.35
N ASN A 90 -6.73 -13.92 15.24
CA ASN A 90 -6.49 -13.59 16.65
C ASN A 90 -5.02 -13.19 16.94
N VAL A 91 -4.13 -13.26 15.94
CA VAL A 91 -2.69 -13.00 16.09
C VAL A 91 -2.21 -11.95 15.07
N THR A 92 -3.12 -11.38 14.27
CA THR A 92 -2.81 -10.36 13.25
C THR A 92 -2.04 -9.19 13.82
N ALA A 93 -2.44 -8.62 14.97
CA ALA A 93 -1.69 -7.51 15.57
C ALA A 93 -0.26 -7.89 16.00
N LEU A 94 -0.02 -9.16 16.31
CA LEU A 94 1.30 -9.69 16.66
C LEU A 94 2.12 -10.06 15.42
N LEU A 95 1.51 -10.43 14.29
CA LEU A 95 2.24 -10.87 13.08
C LEU A 95 2.35 -9.76 12.02
N GLN A 96 1.38 -8.85 11.98
CA GLN A 96 1.34 -7.73 11.05
C GLN A 96 2.31 -6.66 11.54
N LEU A 97 3.48 -6.61 10.90
CA LEU A 97 4.53 -5.61 11.13
C LEU A 97 4.01 -4.16 11.14
N LEU A 98 2.98 -3.86 10.33
CA LEU A 98 2.37 -2.54 10.31
C LEU A 98 1.72 -2.16 11.65
N ASP A 99 1.08 -3.13 12.30
CA ASP A 99 0.41 -2.97 13.59
C ASP A 99 1.38 -2.98 14.78
N GLN A 100 2.57 -3.60 14.62
CA GLN A 100 3.65 -3.60 15.61
C GLN A 100 4.31 -2.23 15.86
N GLY A 101 3.72 -1.13 15.37
CA GLY A 101 4.14 0.22 15.69
C GLY A 101 4.56 1.06 14.49
N ILE A 102 4.68 0.48 13.29
CA ILE A 102 4.97 1.27 12.06
C ILE A 102 3.84 2.30 11.84
N ILE A 103 2.57 1.88 11.92
CA ILE A 103 1.43 2.79 11.76
C ILE A 103 1.44 3.86 12.86
N ARG A 104 1.67 3.47 14.12
CA ARG A 104 1.74 4.39 15.27
C ARG A 104 2.82 5.44 15.04
N ASP A 105 4.01 5.01 14.67
CA ASP A 105 5.16 5.87 14.49
C ASP A 105 4.99 6.81 13.29
N PHE A 106 4.42 6.31 12.19
CA PHE A 106 4.05 7.11 11.03
C PHE A 106 3.06 8.21 11.42
N LYS A 107 1.93 7.85 12.06
CA LYS A 107 0.91 8.82 12.53
C LYS A 107 1.49 9.86 13.48
N ARG A 108 2.35 9.43 14.42
CA ARG A 108 3.02 10.33 15.37
C ARG A 108 3.94 11.32 14.67
N LYS A 109 4.78 10.86 13.73
CA LYS A 109 5.67 11.73 12.95
C LYS A 109 4.88 12.71 12.08
N TYR A 110 3.84 12.23 11.40
CA TYR A 110 2.95 13.07 10.60
C TYR A 110 2.29 14.17 11.44
N LYS A 111 1.71 13.82 12.60
CA LYS A 111 1.11 14.81 13.52
C LYS A 111 2.14 15.83 14.00
N LYS A 112 3.35 15.41 14.35
CA LYS A 112 4.44 16.32 14.74
C LYS A 112 4.81 17.30 13.62
N MET A 113 4.75 16.90 12.35
CA MET A 113 5.01 17.80 11.22
C MET A 113 3.85 18.77 10.98
N LEU A 114 2.61 18.34 11.24
CA LEU A 114 1.40 19.14 10.99
C LEU A 114 1.16 20.20 12.06
N VAL A 115 1.65 19.97 13.28
CA VAL A 115 1.55 20.89 14.43
C VAL A 115 2.85 21.68 14.65
N LYS A 116 3.86 21.49 13.79
CA LYS A 116 5.02 22.38 13.78
C LYS A 116 4.60 23.67 13.07
N ASP A 117 4.52 24.73 13.86
CA ASP A 117 4.38 26.12 13.41
C ASP A 117 5.48 26.51 12.40
#